data_AF-A0A9N9X7L4-F1
#
_entry.id   AF-A0A9N9X7L4-F1
#
_cell.length_a   1.000
_cell.length_b   1.000
_cell.length_c   1.000
_cell.angle_alpha   90.00
_cell.angle_beta   90.00
_cell.angle_gamma   90.00
#
_symmetry.space_group_name_H-M   'P 1'
#
loop_
_entity.id
_entity.type
_entity.pdbx_description
1 polymer ?
#
loop_
_entity_poly.entity_id
_entity_poly.type
_entity_poly.pdbx_seq_one_letter_code
_entity_poly.pdbx_strand_id
1 'polypeptide(L)'
;TKVGAWKAFSGTNCELLGRLGQSPLEEDVLSNVEKFVVKLYKVDSSITCSNDARSYLFGAVRKPEFLPPTTDALRLHIKRCNYQVCVWENAHIPKPSLPRLQDCGWIVQREQVVPRLITLDPIPKTCPEIVVCHCKGHCNTKNCSCR
;
A
#
# COMPACT_ATOMS: atom_id res chain seq x y z
N THR A 1 5.38 -15.26 -5.14
CA THR A 1 4.05 -15.89 -5.35
C THR A 1 3.22 -15.70 -4.10
N LYS A 2 1.93 -15.39 -4.24
CA LYS A 2 1.03 -15.16 -3.10
C LYS A 2 0.47 -16.48 -2.58
N VAL A 3 0.24 -16.60 -1.27
CA VAL A 3 -0.63 -17.64 -0.72
C VAL A 3 -2.10 -17.24 -0.87
N GLY A 4 -3.01 -18.21 -0.92
CA GLY A 4 -4.44 -17.92 -0.95
C GLY A 4 -4.85 -17.14 0.30
N ALA A 5 -5.61 -16.05 0.12
CA ALA A 5 -5.99 -15.16 1.21
C ALA A 5 -6.71 -15.92 2.34
N TRP A 6 -7.59 -16.86 2.00
CA TRP A 6 -8.27 -17.72 2.99
C TRP A 6 -7.29 -18.54 3.84
N LYS A 7 -6.24 -19.11 3.21
CA LYS A 7 -5.22 -19.88 3.92
C LYS A 7 -4.39 -18.99 4.86
N ALA A 8 -4.11 -17.76 4.45
CA ALA A 8 -3.43 -16.81 5.31
C ALA A 8 -4.32 -16.30 6.43
N PHE A 9 -5.62 -16.17 6.19
CA PHE A 9 -6.62 -15.77 7.19
C PHE A 9 -6.89 -16.86 8.22
N SER A 10 -6.97 -18.13 7.79
CA SER A 10 -7.19 -19.26 8.69
C SER A 10 -6.09 -19.37 9.76
N GLY A 11 -6.47 -19.77 10.98
CA GLY A 11 -5.55 -19.86 12.12
C GLY A 11 -5.49 -18.56 12.93
N THR A 12 -4.30 -18.19 13.41
CA THR A 12 -4.09 -17.03 14.32
C THR A 12 -3.94 -15.69 13.61
N ASN A 13 -3.76 -15.68 12.29
CA ASN A 13 -3.55 -14.44 11.54
C ASN A 13 -4.83 -13.59 11.41
N CYS A 14 -6.02 -14.15 11.62
CA CYS A 14 -7.27 -13.39 11.64
C CYS A 14 -7.30 -12.34 12.76
N GLU A 15 -6.59 -12.58 13.86
CA GLU A 15 -6.46 -11.65 14.99
C GLU A 15 -5.81 -10.32 14.55
N LEU A 16 -4.95 -10.35 13.53
CA LEU A 16 -4.33 -9.15 12.95
C LEU A 16 -5.36 -8.20 12.30
N LEU A 17 -6.57 -8.68 12.03
CA LEU A 17 -7.67 -7.91 11.45
C LEU A 17 -8.76 -7.53 12.47
N GLY A 18 -8.62 -7.93 13.74
CA GLY A 18 -9.71 -7.93 14.72
C GLY A 18 -10.26 -6.57 15.14
N ARG A 19 -9.56 -5.47 14.86
CA ARG A 19 -9.96 -4.09 15.22
C ARG A 19 -10.40 -3.24 14.01
N LEU A 20 -10.51 -3.84 12.82
CA LEU A 20 -11.12 -3.16 11.67
C LEU A 20 -12.59 -2.84 11.97
N GLY A 21 -13.06 -1.69 11.51
CA GLY A 21 -14.40 -1.16 11.83
C GLY A 21 -14.39 -0.10 12.93
N GLN A 22 -13.33 -0.04 13.74
CA GLN A 22 -13.17 1.00 14.76
C GLN A 22 -12.78 2.35 14.13
N SER A 23 -13.32 3.43 14.70
CA SER A 23 -13.00 4.81 14.33
C SER A 23 -12.74 5.63 15.60
N PRO A 24 -11.57 6.28 15.76
CA PRO A 24 -10.51 6.43 14.76
C PRO A 24 -9.71 5.13 14.52
N LEU A 25 -9.15 5.00 13.30
CA LEU A 25 -8.28 3.88 12.96
C LEU A 25 -6.86 4.15 13.52
N GLU A 26 -6.45 3.33 14.48
CA GLU A 26 -5.16 3.47 15.16
C GLU A 26 -3.98 2.89 14.35
N GLU A 27 -2.76 3.37 14.65
CA GLU A 27 -1.54 3.00 13.93
C GLU A 27 -1.14 1.52 14.16
N ASP A 28 -1.42 0.96 15.33
CA ASP A 28 -1.21 -0.45 15.62
C ASP A 28 -2.10 -1.35 14.74
N VAL A 29 -3.36 -0.94 14.51
CA VAL A 29 -4.29 -1.64 13.61
C VAL A 29 -3.78 -1.57 12.17
N LEU A 30 -3.32 -0.41 11.71
CA LEU A 30 -2.69 -0.26 10.39
C LEU A 30 -1.49 -1.19 10.23
N SER A 31 -0.60 -1.23 11.22
CA SER A 31 0.57 -2.11 11.25
C SER A 31 0.19 -3.59 11.27
N ASN A 32 -0.83 -3.99 12.04
CA ASN A 32 -1.28 -5.38 12.10
C ASN A 32 -1.90 -5.85 10.79
N VAL A 33 -2.74 -5.02 10.17
CA VAL A 33 -3.32 -5.33 8.85
C VAL A 33 -2.23 -5.34 7.77
N GLU A 34 -1.23 -4.47 7.86
CA GLU A 34 -0.07 -4.50 6.97
C GLU A 34 0.72 -5.81 7.13
N LYS A 35 1.00 -6.25 8.35
CA LYS A 35 1.62 -7.56 8.64
C LYS A 35 0.81 -8.70 8.03
N PHE A 36 -0.51 -8.67 8.15
CA PHE A 36 -1.38 -9.67 7.53
C PHE A 36 -1.20 -9.71 6.00
N VAL A 37 -1.18 -8.54 5.34
CA VAL A 37 -0.97 -8.46 3.90
C VAL A 37 0.42 -8.94 3.51
N VAL A 38 1.46 -8.60 4.26
CA VAL A 38 2.83 -9.09 4.02
C VAL A 38 2.90 -10.61 4.10
N LYS A 39 2.21 -11.24 5.06
CA LYS A 39 2.12 -12.72 5.17
C LYS A 39 1.44 -13.39 3.95
N LEU A 40 0.71 -12.64 3.13
CA LEU A 40 0.20 -13.15 1.84
C LEU A 40 1.32 -13.40 0.84
N TYR A 41 2.44 -12.69 0.99
CA TYR A 41 3.63 -12.84 0.17
C TYR A 41 4.56 -13.82 0.89
N LYS A 42 5.05 -14.82 0.16
CA LYS A 42 5.97 -15.85 0.69
C LYS A 42 7.35 -15.26 0.96
N VAL A 43 7.43 -14.33 1.90
CA VAL A 43 8.64 -13.68 2.39
C VAL A 43 9.04 -14.26 3.75
N ASP A 44 10.24 -13.92 4.22
CA ASP A 44 10.71 -14.32 5.54
C ASP A 44 9.75 -13.86 6.65
N SER A 45 9.57 -14.66 7.70
CA SER A 45 8.61 -14.38 8.78
C SER A 45 8.98 -13.16 9.64
N SER A 46 10.26 -12.74 9.62
CA SER A 46 10.72 -11.50 10.27
C SER A 46 10.26 -10.24 9.53
N ILE A 47 9.91 -10.35 8.25
CA ILE A 47 9.47 -9.23 7.42
C ILE A 47 8.00 -8.92 7.73
N THR A 48 7.76 -7.71 8.22
CA THR A 48 6.44 -7.28 8.73
C THR A 48 5.91 -6.02 8.04
N CYS A 49 6.72 -5.35 7.23
CA CYS A 49 6.41 -4.12 6.52
C CYS A 49 6.37 -4.37 5.00
N SER A 50 5.45 -3.70 4.29
CA SER A 50 5.29 -3.92 2.84
C SER A 50 6.49 -3.43 2.04
N ASN A 51 7.12 -2.32 2.44
CA ASN A 51 8.32 -1.82 1.77
C ASN A 51 9.51 -2.79 1.90
N ASP A 52 9.67 -3.43 3.06
CA ASP A 52 10.71 -4.45 3.27
C ASP A 52 10.41 -5.70 2.45
N ALA A 53 9.15 -6.15 2.43
CA ALA A 53 8.71 -7.25 1.58
C ALA A 53 8.90 -6.96 0.08
N ARG A 54 8.67 -5.72 -0.35
CA ARG A 54 8.93 -5.28 -1.73
C ARG A 54 10.42 -5.34 -2.04
N SER A 55 11.26 -4.85 -1.14
CA SER A 55 12.72 -4.86 -1.30
C SER A 55 13.27 -6.29 -1.35
N TYR A 56 12.79 -7.17 -0.47
CA TYR A 56 13.14 -8.59 -0.45
C TYR A 56 12.75 -9.31 -1.75
N LEU A 57 11.60 -8.97 -2.34
CA LEU A 57 11.10 -9.57 -3.57
C LEU A 57 11.61 -8.91 -4.85
N PHE A 58 12.31 -7.77 -4.75
CA PHE A 58 12.80 -7.04 -5.90
C PHE A 58 13.83 -7.88 -6.67
N GLY A 59 13.61 -8.07 -7.97
CA GLY A 59 14.42 -8.96 -8.81
C GLY A 59 14.13 -10.46 -8.62
N ALA A 60 13.55 -10.88 -7.49
CA ALA A 60 13.16 -12.29 -7.25
C ALA A 60 11.85 -12.68 -7.93
N VAL A 61 10.97 -11.72 -8.24
CA VAL A 61 9.71 -11.95 -8.94
C VAL A 61 9.80 -11.60 -10.42
N ARG A 62 9.11 -12.38 -11.27
CA ARG A 62 9.14 -12.22 -12.73
C ARG A 62 8.43 -10.97 -13.25
N LYS A 63 7.46 -10.45 -12.49
CA LYS A 63 6.67 -9.28 -12.90
C LYS A 63 6.39 -8.34 -11.71
N PRO A 64 6.34 -7.03 -11.93
CA PRO A 64 6.11 -6.05 -10.87
C PRO A 64 4.79 -6.24 -10.11
N GLU A 65 3.74 -6.78 -10.73
CA GLU A 65 2.42 -6.98 -10.11
C GLU A 65 2.44 -8.07 -9.02
N PHE A 66 3.51 -8.87 -8.98
CA PHE A 66 3.73 -9.84 -7.90
C PHE A 66 4.43 -9.24 -6.68
N LEU A 67 4.90 -8.00 -6.76
CA LEU A 67 5.38 -7.27 -5.60
C LEU A 67 4.20 -6.90 -4.69
N PRO A 68 4.41 -6.84 -3.36
CA PRO A 68 3.43 -6.26 -2.46
C PRO A 68 3.16 -4.79 -2.80
N PRO A 69 2.00 -4.22 -2.43
CA PRO A 69 1.80 -2.77 -2.49
C PRO A 69 2.89 -2.05 -1.68
N THR A 70 3.12 -0.76 -1.95
CA THR A 70 3.93 0.05 -1.03
C THR A 70 3.17 0.23 0.29
N THR A 71 3.89 0.49 1.38
CA THR A 71 3.27 0.78 2.68
C THR A 71 2.29 1.96 2.58
N ASP A 72 2.65 3.00 1.82
CA ASP A 72 1.78 4.15 1.56
C ASP A 72 0.45 3.77 0.86
N ALA A 73 0.54 3.07 -0.26
CA ALA A 73 -0.64 2.63 -1.01
C ALA A 73 -1.50 1.65 -0.19
N LEU A 74 -0.85 0.76 0.56
CA LEU A 74 -1.54 -0.21 1.41
C LEU A 74 -2.29 0.48 2.55
N ARG A 75 -1.68 1.43 3.25
CA ARG A 75 -2.33 2.18 4.34
C ARG A 75 -3.58 2.91 3.85
N LEU A 76 -3.55 3.51 2.66
CA LEU A 76 -4.74 4.11 2.05
C LEU A 76 -5.82 3.06 1.75
N HIS A 77 -5.43 1.87 1.27
CA HIS A 77 -6.37 0.78 1.07
C HIS A 77 -6.99 0.29 2.38
N ILE A 78 -6.20 0.13 3.45
CA ILE A 78 -6.69 -0.27 4.77
C ILE A 78 -7.71 0.73 5.28
N LYS A 79 -7.44 2.04 5.16
CA LYS A 79 -8.39 3.10 5.55
C LYS A 79 -9.74 2.98 4.82
N ARG A 80 -9.72 2.67 3.51
CA ARG A 80 -10.95 2.45 2.73
C ARG A 80 -11.69 1.19 3.15
N CYS A 81 -10.97 0.09 3.37
CA CYS A 81 -11.55 -1.15 3.88
C CYS A 81 -12.16 -0.93 5.28
N ASN A 82 -11.48 -0.20 6.16
CA ASN A 82 -12.00 0.14 7.49
C ASN A 82 -13.32 0.90 7.40
N TYR A 83 -13.40 1.91 6.53
CA TYR A 83 -14.64 2.63 6.27
C TYR A 83 -15.77 1.68 5.81
N GLN A 84 -15.45 0.76 4.90
CA GLN A 84 -16.43 -0.23 4.43
C GLN A 84 -16.92 -1.15 5.57
N VAL A 85 -16.04 -1.56 6.49
CA VAL A 85 -16.42 -2.31 7.68
C VAL A 85 -17.30 -1.47 8.59
N CYS A 86 -16.97 -0.19 8.84
CA CYS A 86 -17.82 0.71 9.63
C CYS A 86 -19.24 0.81 9.04
N VAL A 87 -19.37 0.90 7.71
CA VAL A 87 -20.67 0.92 7.03
C VAL A 87 -21.45 -0.37 7.30
N TRP A 88 -20.80 -1.52 7.21
CA TRP A 88 -21.45 -2.81 7.42
C TRP A 88 -21.87 -3.04 8.87
N GLU A 89 -21.00 -2.72 9.83
CA GLU A 89 -21.32 -2.84 11.26
C GLU A 89 -22.50 -1.96 11.67
N ASN A 90 -22.65 -0.80 11.03
CA ASN A 90 -23.72 0.15 11.31
C ASN A 90 -24.89 0.07 10.31
N ALA A 91 -24.97 -0.97 9.47
CA ALA A 91 -26.00 -1.09 8.44
C ALA A 91 -27.43 -1.22 9.00
N HIS A 92 -27.55 -1.61 10.28
CA HIS A 92 -28.81 -1.71 11.00
C HIS A 92 -29.34 -0.36 11.53
N ILE A 93 -28.50 0.68 11.54
CA ILE A 93 -28.83 2.01 12.05
C ILE A 93 -29.24 2.89 10.86
N PRO A 94 -30.45 3.48 10.86
CA PRO A 94 -30.81 4.47 9.85
C PRO A 94 -29.90 5.70 9.94
N LYS A 95 -29.23 6.06 8.85
CA LYS A 95 -28.28 7.20 8.76
C LYS A 95 -27.20 7.15 9.86
N PRO A 96 -26.30 6.15 9.85
CA PRO A 96 -25.27 6.03 10.86
C PRO A 96 -24.28 7.19 10.79
N SER A 97 -23.72 7.56 11.94
CA SER A 97 -22.62 8.51 12.01
C SER A 97 -21.33 7.83 11.54
N LEU A 98 -20.90 8.12 10.32
CA LEU A 98 -19.69 7.56 9.72
C LEU A 98 -18.55 8.59 9.68
N PRO A 99 -17.28 8.15 9.69
CA PRO A 99 -16.15 9.05 9.52
C PRO A 99 -16.16 9.72 8.14
N ARG A 100 -15.47 10.85 7.99
CA ARG A 100 -15.41 11.56 6.71
C ARG A 100 -14.62 10.75 5.69
N LEU A 101 -15.13 10.66 4.46
CA LEU A 101 -14.50 9.92 3.36
C LEU A 101 -13.04 10.37 3.12
N GLN A 102 -12.76 11.67 3.24
CA GLN A 102 -11.42 12.23 3.02
C GLN A 102 -10.39 11.71 4.02
N ASP A 103 -10.83 11.39 5.25
CA ASP A 103 -9.97 10.82 6.29
C ASP A 103 -9.75 9.30 6.08
N CYS A 104 -10.61 8.69 5.24
CA CYS A 104 -10.62 7.25 4.96
C CYS A 104 -9.96 6.87 3.62
N GLY A 105 -9.07 7.71 3.09
CA GLY A 105 -8.30 7.38 1.89
C GLY A 105 -9.05 7.58 0.56
N TRP A 106 -10.07 8.44 0.57
CA TRP A 106 -10.78 8.93 -0.61
C TRP A 106 -10.45 10.41 -0.86
N ILE A 107 -10.66 10.87 -2.08
CA ILE A 107 -10.62 12.29 -2.46
C ILE A 107 -11.86 12.63 -3.27
N VAL A 108 -12.30 13.88 -3.18
CA VAL A 108 -13.40 14.40 -3.99
C VAL A 108 -12.81 15.16 -5.17
N GLN A 109 -13.07 14.69 -6.38
CA GLN A 109 -12.65 15.32 -7.62
C GLN A 109 -13.87 15.47 -8.52
N ARG A 110 -14.16 16.69 -8.98
CA ARG A 110 -15.28 16.96 -9.90
C ARG A 110 -16.60 16.32 -9.41
N GLU A 111 -16.91 16.51 -8.12
CA GLU A 111 -18.10 15.95 -7.45
C GLU A 111 -18.14 14.42 -7.35
N GLN A 112 -17.07 13.72 -7.76
CA GLN A 112 -16.95 12.28 -7.65
C GLN A 112 -16.00 11.90 -6.52
N VAL A 113 -16.35 10.84 -5.79
CA VAL A 113 -15.49 10.23 -4.77
C VAL A 113 -14.61 9.20 -5.45
N VAL A 114 -13.30 9.44 -5.47
CA VAL A 114 -12.32 8.52 -6.08
C VAL A 114 -11.27 8.07 -5.05
N PRO A 115 -10.73 6.84 -5.15
CA PRO A 115 -9.71 6.37 -4.23
C PRO A 115 -8.44 7.23 -4.33
N ARG A 116 -7.88 7.63 -3.18
CA ARG A 116 -6.50 8.11 -3.14
C ARG A 116 -5.57 6.90 -3.24
N LEU A 117 -4.78 6.82 -4.31
CA LEU A 117 -3.91 5.66 -4.55
C LEU A 117 -2.57 5.75 -3.81
N ILE A 118 -1.98 6.94 -3.75
CA ILE A 118 -0.71 7.23 -3.09
C ILE A 118 -0.75 8.63 -2.47
N THR A 119 0.06 8.85 -1.44
CA THR A 119 0.33 10.18 -0.87
C THR A 119 1.73 10.69 -1.19
N LEU A 120 2.66 9.77 -1.47
CA LEU A 120 4.02 10.08 -1.84
C LEU A 120 4.12 10.40 -3.34
N ASP A 121 5.13 11.21 -3.68
CA ASP A 121 5.44 11.47 -5.09
C ASP A 121 5.83 10.16 -5.79
N PRO A 122 5.36 9.92 -7.03
CA PRO A 122 5.70 8.71 -7.79
C PRO A 122 7.20 8.51 -7.96
N ILE A 123 7.94 9.61 -8.01
CA ILE A 123 9.39 9.66 -8.12
C ILE A 123 9.89 10.40 -6.88
N PRO A 124 10.73 9.78 -6.04
CA PRO A 124 11.35 10.49 -4.92
C PRO A 124 12.07 11.74 -5.42
N LYS A 125 11.90 12.88 -4.75
CA LYS A 125 12.60 14.13 -5.13
C LYS A 125 14.12 14.01 -5.10
N THR A 126 14.63 13.04 -4.36
CA THR A 126 16.06 12.71 -4.27
C THR A 126 16.55 11.82 -5.42
N CYS A 127 15.64 11.25 -6.21
CA CYS A 127 16.00 10.52 -7.42
C CYS A 127 16.36 11.56 -8.49
N PRO A 128 17.63 11.65 -8.93
CA PRO A 128 17.93 12.45 -10.11
C PRO A 128 17.08 11.91 -11.25
N GLU A 129 16.47 12.80 -12.03
CA GLU A 129 15.89 12.42 -13.32
C GLU A 129 16.94 11.56 -14.04
N ILE A 130 16.60 10.32 -14.39
CA ILE A 130 17.58 9.40 -14.96
C ILE A 130 17.98 9.98 -16.31
N VAL A 131 19.08 10.72 -16.33
CA VAL A 131 19.65 11.24 -17.55
C VAL A 131 20.42 10.10 -18.19
N VAL A 132 19.86 9.54 -19.26
CA VAL A 132 20.53 8.50 -20.04
C VAL A 132 21.26 9.18 -21.21
N CYS A 133 22.59 9.07 -21.24
CA CYS A 133 23.40 9.39 -22.43
C CYS A 133 23.49 8.14 -23.33
N HIS A 134 23.43 8.30 -24.66
CA HIS A 134 23.74 7.21 -25.59
C HIS A 134 25.25 7.10 -25.90
N CYS A 135 26.12 7.73 -25.10
CA CYS A 135 27.55 7.63 -25.33
C CYS A 135 28.04 6.20 -25.07
N LYS A 136 28.91 5.71 -25.94
CA LYS A 136 29.58 4.40 -25.79
C LYS A 136 30.86 4.48 -24.94
N GLY A 137 31.11 5.62 -24.30
CA GLY A 137 32.35 5.93 -23.58
C GLY A 137 32.09 6.93 -22.45
N HIS A 138 33.11 7.63 -21.98
CA HIS A 138 33.11 8.43 -20.74
C HIS A 138 32.22 9.70 -20.71
N CYS A 139 31.14 9.79 -21.50
CA CYS A 139 30.19 10.92 -21.57
C CYS A 139 30.90 12.33 -21.60
N ASN A 140 32.10 12.46 -22.20
CA ASN A 140 32.93 13.68 -22.20
C ASN A 140 32.61 14.70 -23.31
N THR A 141 31.62 14.42 -24.17
CA THR A 141 31.27 15.29 -25.30
C THR A 141 30.39 16.45 -24.83
N LYS A 142 30.51 17.61 -25.49
CA LYS A 142 29.69 18.80 -25.18
C LYS A 142 28.18 18.59 -25.40
N ASN A 143 27.81 17.57 -26.17
CA ASN A 143 26.43 17.24 -26.50
C ASN A 143 25.85 16.13 -25.62
N CYS A 144 26.60 15.68 -24.61
CA CYS A 144 26.16 14.63 -23.71
C CYS A 144 25.19 15.20 -22.67
N SER A 145 24.00 14.61 -22.56
CA SER A 145 22.98 15.00 -21.58
C SER A 145 23.40 14.74 -20.13
N CYS A 146 24.24 13.71 -19.87
CA CYS A 146 24.73 13.38 -18.53
C CYS A 146 25.78 14.35 -17.97
N ARG A 147 26.24 15.32 -18.78
CA ARG A 147 27.25 16.29 -18.37
C ARG A 147 26.64 17.53 -17.78
#